data_AF-A0A942B9C7-F1
#
_entry.id   AF-A0A942B9C7-F1
#
_cell.length_a   1.000
_cell.length_b   1.000
_cell.length_c   1.000
_cell.angle_alpha   90.00
_cell.angle_beta   90.00
_cell.angle_gamma   90.00
#
_symmetry.space_group_name_H-M   'P 1'
#
loop_
_entity.id
_entity.type
_entity.pdbx_description
1 polymer ?
#
loop_
_entity_poly.entity_id
_entity_poly.type
_entity_poly.pdbx_seq_one_letter_code
_entity_poly.pdbx_strand_id
1 'polypeptide(L)'
;MGKTIALSSCHVPLDTSPARLGELRRSDGAVGDMDELRCRAVEDGYLFVPGFFNRDDVMAARLSVLRSLREEGALHSDRDWRDSIAAPGVDMAFRPDLANGNREVEALLYSPQVMAFFGGLLGEPAMHYDYTWLRAVGPGNYTEPHYDIVYMGRGSQRIYTMWVPMSRITYDVGGLMILEGSHRLDELKSTYGT
;
A
#
# COMPACT_ATOMS: atom_id res chain seq x y z
N MET A 1 3.79 22.15 -18.09
CA MET A 1 2.45 22.59 -17.65
C MET A 1 1.78 21.35 -17.06
N GLY A 2 1.78 21.23 -15.73
CA GLY A 2 1.27 20.03 -15.04
C GLY A 2 -0.25 19.94 -15.21
N LYS A 3 -0.77 18.75 -15.54
CA LYS A 3 -2.21 18.49 -15.48
C LYS A 3 -2.70 18.83 -14.07
N THR A 4 -3.70 19.69 -13.94
CA THR A 4 -4.45 19.84 -12.71
C THR A 4 -5.20 18.52 -12.48
N ILE A 5 -4.85 17.81 -11.42
CA ILE A 5 -5.47 16.54 -11.06
C ILE A 5 -6.62 16.87 -10.13
N ALA A 6 -7.85 16.51 -10.53
CA ALA A 6 -9.00 16.59 -9.65
C ALA A 6 -8.98 15.37 -8.73
N LEU A 7 -8.66 15.58 -7.46
CA LEU A 7 -8.69 14.54 -6.43
C LEU A 7 -9.85 14.79 -5.48
N SER A 8 -10.46 13.72 -5.00
CA SER A 8 -11.48 13.77 -3.97
C SER A 8 -11.29 12.64 -2.96
N SER A 9 -11.65 12.89 -1.71
CA SER A 9 -11.75 11.87 -0.65
C SER A 9 -13.16 11.93 -0.07
N CYS A 10 -13.86 10.79 -0.01
CA CYS A 10 -15.25 10.72 0.47
C CYS A 10 -16.18 11.76 -0.21
N HIS A 11 -16.05 11.90 -1.53
CA HIS A 11 -16.76 12.89 -2.36
C HIS A 11 -16.44 14.38 -2.05
N VAL A 12 -15.48 14.65 -1.17
CA VAL A 12 -14.98 16.00 -0.89
C VAL A 12 -13.79 16.30 -1.80
N PRO A 13 -13.85 17.34 -2.65
CA PRO A 13 -12.71 17.77 -3.44
C PRO A 13 -11.53 18.17 -2.56
N LEU A 14 -10.33 17.71 -2.91
CA LEU A 14 -9.10 18.06 -2.23
C LEU A 14 -8.46 19.28 -2.88
N ASP A 15 -7.89 20.16 -2.06
CA ASP A 15 -7.02 21.24 -2.54
C ASP A 15 -5.70 20.62 -3.02
N THR A 16 -5.50 20.60 -4.33
CA THR A 16 -4.29 20.06 -4.96
C THR A 16 -3.22 21.12 -5.24
N SER A 17 -3.32 22.29 -4.61
CA SER A 17 -2.27 23.29 -4.65
C SER A 17 -0.97 22.76 -4.02
N PRO A 18 0.21 23.23 -4.45
CA PRO A 18 1.49 22.76 -3.92
C PRO A 18 1.67 22.96 -2.40
N ALA A 19 0.85 23.81 -1.76
CA ALA A 19 0.87 24.03 -0.32
C ALA A 19 0.04 23.00 0.47
N ARG A 20 -0.75 22.16 -0.21
CA ARG A 20 -1.66 21.17 0.39
C ARG A 20 -1.43 19.75 -0.07
N LEU A 21 -0.83 19.57 -1.25
CA LEU A 21 -0.51 18.26 -1.81
C LEU A 21 0.94 18.21 -2.28
N GLY A 22 1.67 17.18 -1.84
CA GLY A 22 3.06 16.93 -2.20
C GLY A 22 3.32 15.45 -2.50
N GLU A 23 4.54 15.17 -2.95
CA GLU A 23 5.04 13.80 -3.11
C GLU A 23 5.60 13.26 -1.79
N LEU A 24 5.55 11.93 -1.61
CA LEU A 24 6.16 11.28 -0.45
C LEU A 24 7.68 11.49 -0.46
N ARG A 25 8.25 11.80 0.71
CA ARG A 25 9.72 11.91 0.88
C ARG A 25 10.36 10.54 0.66
N ARG A 26 11.28 10.50 -0.30
CA ARG A 26 12.03 9.30 -0.66
C ARG A 26 13.03 8.90 0.44
N SER A 27 13.03 7.62 0.78
CA SER A 27 13.91 6.99 1.78
C SER A 27 14.78 5.86 1.24
N ASP A 28 14.78 5.63 -0.07
CA ASP A 28 15.61 4.62 -0.74
C ASP A 28 17.11 4.84 -0.56
N GLY A 29 17.57 6.09 -0.44
CA GLY A 29 18.98 6.40 -0.15
C GLY A 29 19.44 6.02 1.27
N ALA A 30 18.53 5.71 2.18
CA ALA A 30 18.82 5.38 3.59
C ALA A 30 18.64 3.88 3.90
N VAL A 31 18.39 3.02 2.91
CA VAL A 31 18.11 1.57 3.15
C VAL A 31 19.25 0.85 3.88
N GLY A 32 20.48 1.34 3.77
CA GLY A 32 21.64 0.81 4.50
C GLY A 32 21.85 1.39 5.91
N ASP A 33 21.04 2.36 6.34
CA ASP A 33 21.17 3.10 7.60
C ASP A 33 19.87 3.01 8.41
N MET A 34 19.80 2.03 9.31
CA MET A 34 18.60 1.79 10.11
C MET A 34 18.33 2.90 11.13
N ASP A 35 19.34 3.65 11.56
CA ASP A 35 19.13 4.76 12.49
C ASP A 35 18.46 5.93 11.78
N GLU A 36 18.94 6.28 10.59
CA GLU A 36 18.29 7.28 9.72
C GLU A 36 16.86 6.87 9.34
N LEU A 37 16.63 5.60 9.00
CA LEU A 37 15.28 5.11 8.71
C LEU A 37 14.35 5.20 9.92
N ARG A 38 14.82 4.91 11.14
CA ARG A 38 14.03 5.09 12.35
C ARG A 38 13.73 6.58 12.60
N CYS A 39 14.71 7.46 12.41
CA CYS A 39 14.50 8.90 12.51
C CYS A 39 13.40 9.38 11.56
N ARG A 40 13.43 8.97 10.29
CA ARG A 40 12.40 9.31 9.31
C ARG A 40 11.04 8.70 9.62
N ALA A 41 10.99 7.45 10.08
CA ALA A 41 9.74 6.83 10.48
C ALA A 41 9.06 7.61 11.62
N VAL A 42 9.83 8.15 12.56
CA VAL A 42 9.33 9.02 13.64
C VAL A 42 8.92 10.41 13.10
N GLU A 43 9.74 11.01 12.24
CA GLU A 43 9.52 12.35 11.67
C GLU A 43 8.32 12.40 10.71
N ASP A 44 8.20 11.43 9.82
CA ASP A 44 7.25 11.48 8.71
C ASP A 44 6.04 10.55 8.96
N GLY A 45 6.18 9.55 9.82
CA GLY A 45 5.15 8.54 10.08
C GLY A 45 5.07 7.44 9.04
N TYR A 46 5.95 7.48 8.04
CA TYR A 46 6.05 6.49 6.97
C TYR A 46 7.49 6.41 6.43
N LEU A 47 7.75 5.38 5.61
CA LEU A 47 8.96 5.28 4.80
C LEU A 47 8.56 4.97 3.35
N PHE A 48 8.98 5.79 2.40
CA PHE A 48 8.78 5.54 0.99
C PHE A 48 10.07 5.05 0.34
N VAL A 49 10.12 3.76 0.01
CA VAL A 49 11.34 3.07 -0.46
C VAL A 49 11.14 2.53 -1.89
N PRO A 50 11.15 3.40 -2.91
CA PRO A 50 11.04 2.96 -4.29
C PRO A 50 12.24 2.10 -4.70
N GLY A 51 11.98 1.05 -5.48
CA GLY A 51 13.03 0.13 -5.95
C GLY A 51 13.50 -0.89 -4.91
N PHE A 52 12.79 -1.03 -3.79
CA PHE A 52 13.11 -2.03 -2.76
C PHE A 52 13.03 -3.48 -3.27
N PHE A 53 11.99 -3.79 -4.05
CA PHE A 53 11.75 -5.15 -4.55
C PHE A 53 12.41 -5.40 -5.92
N ASN A 54 12.81 -6.65 -6.15
CA ASN A 54 13.12 -7.11 -7.50
C ASN A 54 11.85 -7.03 -8.36
N ARG A 55 11.99 -6.44 -9.56
CA ARG A 55 10.88 -6.25 -10.48
C ARG A 55 10.24 -7.57 -10.92
N ASP A 56 11.02 -8.62 -11.09
CA ASP A 56 10.51 -9.90 -11.57
C ASP A 56 9.63 -10.59 -10.52
N ASP A 57 9.99 -10.47 -9.23
CA ASP A 57 9.17 -10.99 -8.12
C ASP A 57 7.83 -10.24 -8.03
N VAL A 58 7.86 -8.91 -8.18
CA VAL A 58 6.64 -8.09 -8.24
C VAL A 58 5.76 -8.51 -9.43
N MET A 59 6.38 -8.75 -10.59
CA MET A 59 5.66 -9.19 -11.78
C MET A 59 5.09 -10.61 -11.63
N ALA A 60 5.79 -11.53 -10.97
CA ALA A 60 5.29 -12.87 -10.69
C ALA A 60 4.04 -12.82 -9.81
N ALA A 61 4.09 -12.08 -8.69
CA ALA A 61 2.95 -11.86 -7.80
C ALA A 61 1.79 -11.16 -8.52
N ARG A 62 2.06 -10.13 -9.33
CA ARG A 62 1.05 -9.47 -10.16
C ARG A 62 0.35 -10.45 -11.08
N LEU A 63 1.12 -11.26 -11.82
CA LEU A 63 0.57 -12.16 -12.83
C LEU A 63 -0.21 -13.32 -12.21
N SER A 64 0.13 -13.78 -11.00
CA SER A 64 -0.68 -14.78 -10.29
C SER A 64 -2.05 -14.21 -9.93
N VAL A 65 -2.10 -13.00 -9.34
CA VAL A 65 -3.35 -12.30 -9.00
C VAL A 65 -4.21 -12.03 -10.24
N LEU A 66 -3.61 -11.48 -11.31
CA LEU A 66 -4.35 -11.17 -12.53
C LEU A 66 -4.87 -12.42 -13.26
N ARG A 67 -4.23 -13.58 -13.08
CA ARG A 67 -4.72 -14.85 -13.65
C ARG A 67 -6.01 -15.29 -12.98
N SER A 68 -6.07 -15.27 -11.65
CA SER A 68 -7.29 -15.55 -10.89
C SER A 68 -8.43 -14.59 -11.27
N LEU A 69 -8.14 -13.29 -11.35
CA LEU A 69 -9.13 -12.30 -11.78
C LEU A 69 -9.63 -12.54 -13.21
N ARG A 70 -8.74 -13.00 -14.11
CA ARG A 70 -9.14 -13.38 -15.48
C ARG A 70 -10.07 -14.59 -15.48
N GLU A 71 -9.75 -15.62 -14.70
CA GLU A 71 -10.55 -16.85 -14.59
C GLU A 71 -11.95 -16.57 -14.04
N GLU A 72 -12.07 -15.57 -13.16
CA GLU A 72 -13.34 -15.05 -12.63
C GLU A 72 -14.11 -14.14 -13.61
N GLY A 73 -13.52 -13.77 -14.75
CA GLY A 73 -14.12 -12.83 -15.70
C GLY A 73 -14.10 -11.37 -15.23
N ALA A 74 -13.30 -11.03 -14.22
CA ALA A 74 -13.22 -9.68 -13.65
C ALA A 74 -12.42 -8.68 -14.52
N LEU A 75 -11.76 -9.16 -15.58
CA LEU A 75 -10.94 -8.34 -16.48
C LEU A 75 -11.61 -8.18 -17.84
N HIS A 76 -11.39 -7.04 -18.47
CA HIS A 76 -11.99 -6.69 -19.75
C HIS A 76 -11.59 -7.70 -20.85
N SER A 77 -12.58 -8.36 -21.48
CA SER A 77 -12.36 -9.47 -22.43
C SER A 77 -11.56 -9.07 -23.68
N ASP A 78 -11.76 -7.84 -24.17
CA ASP A 78 -11.17 -7.36 -25.42
C ASP A 78 -9.80 -6.70 -25.23
N ARG A 79 -9.25 -6.75 -24.01
CA ARG A 79 -7.93 -6.20 -23.66
C ARG A 79 -6.99 -7.31 -23.23
N ASP A 80 -5.70 -7.04 -23.25
CA ASP A 80 -4.77 -7.95 -22.62
C ASP A 80 -5.03 -7.93 -21.11
N TRP A 81 -5.30 -9.09 -20.52
CA TRP A 81 -5.54 -9.23 -19.08
C TRP A 81 -4.38 -8.67 -18.23
N ARG A 82 -3.15 -8.63 -18.80
CA ARG A 82 -1.96 -8.05 -18.15
C ARG A 82 -2.05 -6.53 -17.99
N ASP A 83 -2.89 -5.85 -18.77
CA ASP A 83 -3.16 -4.42 -18.65
C ASP A 83 -4.01 -4.11 -17.40
N SER A 84 -4.53 -5.14 -16.71
CA SER A 84 -5.32 -5.00 -15.47
C SER A 84 -6.53 -4.08 -15.59
N ILE A 85 -7.16 -4.04 -16.76
CA ILE A 85 -8.38 -3.26 -16.99
C ILE A 85 -9.58 -4.07 -16.51
N ALA A 86 -10.33 -3.53 -15.55
CA ALA A 86 -11.54 -4.16 -15.04
C ALA A 86 -12.61 -4.33 -16.14
N ALA A 87 -13.36 -5.43 -16.09
CA ALA A 87 -14.54 -5.59 -16.94
C ALA A 87 -15.64 -4.56 -16.55
N PRO A 88 -16.53 -4.17 -17.48
CA PRO A 88 -17.64 -3.28 -17.16
C PRO A 88 -18.51 -3.83 -16.02
N GLY A 89 -18.86 -2.98 -15.05
CA GLY A 89 -19.73 -3.33 -13.92
C GLY A 89 -19.06 -4.13 -12.80
N VAL A 90 -17.74 -4.34 -12.87
CA VAL A 90 -16.97 -4.97 -11.79
C VAL A 90 -16.91 -4.03 -10.59
N ASP A 91 -17.54 -4.47 -9.50
CA ASP A 91 -17.52 -3.80 -8.21
C ASP A 91 -16.71 -4.63 -7.22
N MET A 92 -15.43 -4.29 -7.07
CA MET A 92 -14.51 -4.96 -6.14
C MET A 92 -13.61 -3.95 -5.44
N ALA A 93 -13.14 -4.31 -4.25
CA ALA A 93 -12.21 -3.50 -3.48
C ALA A 93 -11.25 -4.35 -2.65
N PHE A 94 -11.78 -5.22 -1.80
CA PHE A 94 -11.02 -6.07 -0.89
C PHE A 94 -11.04 -7.52 -1.36
N ARG A 95 -9.86 -8.09 -1.65
CA ARG A 95 -9.70 -9.44 -2.24
C ARG A 95 -8.59 -10.24 -1.53
N PRO A 96 -8.70 -10.48 -0.22
CA PRO A 96 -7.71 -11.24 0.54
C PRO A 96 -7.58 -12.69 0.03
N ASP A 97 -8.63 -13.24 -0.55
CA ASP A 97 -8.66 -14.56 -1.18
C ASP A 97 -7.66 -14.71 -2.33
N LEU A 98 -7.27 -13.61 -2.98
CA LEU A 98 -6.25 -13.62 -4.04
C LEU A 98 -4.81 -13.63 -3.50
N ALA A 99 -4.61 -13.40 -2.21
CA ALA A 99 -3.29 -13.33 -1.59
C ALA A 99 -3.01 -14.48 -0.62
N ASN A 100 -3.98 -14.81 0.24
CA ASN A 100 -3.78 -15.81 1.28
C ASN A 100 -3.79 -17.22 0.66
N GLY A 101 -2.64 -17.89 0.65
CA GLY A 101 -2.41 -19.14 -0.09
C GLY A 101 -1.86 -18.93 -1.51
N ASN A 102 -1.59 -17.69 -1.93
CA ASN A 102 -0.95 -17.38 -3.20
C ASN A 102 0.57 -17.32 -3.01
N ARG A 103 1.26 -18.38 -3.46
CA ARG A 103 2.69 -18.57 -3.23
C ARG A 103 3.55 -17.42 -3.77
N GLU A 104 3.22 -16.85 -4.92
CA GLU A 104 3.96 -15.76 -5.54
C GLU A 104 3.81 -14.46 -4.75
N VAL A 105 2.61 -14.20 -4.22
CA VAL A 105 2.35 -13.04 -3.34
C VAL A 105 3.07 -13.20 -2.01
N GLU A 106 2.96 -14.37 -1.37
CA GLU A 106 3.63 -14.66 -0.11
C GLU A 106 5.15 -14.61 -0.23
N ALA A 107 5.71 -15.15 -1.32
CA ALA A 107 7.15 -15.09 -1.59
C ALA A 107 7.67 -13.65 -1.73
N LEU A 108 6.86 -12.73 -2.27
CA LEU A 108 7.20 -11.32 -2.37
C LEU A 108 7.11 -10.63 -1.00
N LEU A 109 5.97 -10.76 -0.32
CA LEU A 109 5.63 -9.99 0.88
C LEU A 109 6.36 -10.48 2.14
N TYR A 110 6.62 -11.77 2.23
CA TYR A 110 7.27 -12.40 3.40
C TYR A 110 8.69 -12.88 3.10
N SER A 111 9.31 -12.30 2.06
CA SER A 111 10.68 -12.64 1.67
C SER A 111 11.67 -12.39 2.81
N PRO A 112 12.81 -13.12 2.84
CA PRO A 112 13.87 -12.85 3.79
C PRO A 112 14.36 -11.39 3.77
N GLN A 113 14.33 -10.73 2.62
CA GLN A 113 14.68 -9.32 2.48
C GLN A 113 13.72 -8.42 3.26
N VAL A 114 12.41 -8.64 3.15
CA VAL A 114 11.39 -7.88 3.91
C VAL A 114 11.55 -8.14 5.41
N MET A 115 11.67 -9.40 5.80
CA MET A 115 11.81 -9.76 7.22
C MET A 115 13.10 -9.21 7.84
N ALA A 116 14.21 -9.21 7.09
CA ALA A 116 15.46 -8.58 7.52
C ALA A 116 15.35 -7.05 7.62
N PHE A 117 14.67 -6.40 6.68
CA PHE A 117 14.43 -4.96 6.71
C PHE A 117 13.65 -4.56 7.97
N PHE A 118 12.51 -5.19 8.24
CA PHE A 118 11.72 -4.90 9.43
C PHE A 118 12.43 -5.32 10.71
N GLY A 119 13.19 -6.42 10.70
CA GLY A 119 13.99 -6.83 11.84
C GLY A 119 15.06 -5.79 12.19
N GLY A 120 15.72 -5.23 11.17
CA GLY A 120 16.61 -4.09 11.31
C GLY A 120 15.89 -2.86 11.85
N LEU A 121 14.78 -2.46 11.23
CA LEU A 121 14.02 -1.27 11.62
C LEU A 121 13.52 -1.35 13.08
N LEU A 122 13.01 -2.50 13.50
CA LEU A 122 12.51 -2.74 14.85
C LEU A 122 13.64 -3.01 15.86
N GLY A 123 14.84 -3.37 15.41
CA GLY A 123 15.96 -3.72 16.29
C GLY A 123 15.83 -5.10 16.95
N GLU A 124 14.89 -5.92 16.49
CA GLU A 124 14.62 -7.27 16.98
C GLU A 124 13.96 -8.11 15.87
N PRO A 125 13.91 -9.44 15.95
CA PRO A 125 13.25 -10.27 14.94
C PRO A 125 11.80 -9.82 14.69
N ALA A 126 11.49 -9.49 13.43
CA ALA A 126 10.14 -9.10 13.03
C ALA A 126 9.23 -10.32 12.88
N MET A 127 7.93 -10.11 13.07
CA MET A 127 6.87 -11.05 12.70
C MET A 127 5.91 -10.34 11.75
N HIS A 128 5.24 -11.10 10.91
CA HIS A 128 4.16 -10.62 10.06
C HIS A 128 2.85 -11.30 10.48
N TYR A 129 1.72 -10.68 10.13
CA TYR A 129 0.43 -11.37 10.22
C TYR A 129 0.39 -12.52 9.21
N ASP A 130 -0.31 -13.59 9.57
CA ASP A 130 -0.61 -14.71 8.67
C ASP A 130 -1.73 -14.37 7.66
N TYR A 131 -2.17 -13.12 7.65
CA TYR A 131 -3.22 -12.60 6.79
C TYR A 131 -2.71 -11.43 5.94
N THR A 132 -2.92 -11.48 4.63
CA THR A 132 -2.63 -10.40 3.68
C THR A 132 -3.90 -9.69 3.21
N TRP A 133 -3.92 -8.37 3.35
CA TRP A 133 -5.01 -7.50 2.89
C TRP A 133 -4.82 -7.05 1.44
N LEU A 134 -5.04 -7.94 0.48
CA LEU A 134 -4.93 -7.57 -0.93
C LEU A 134 -6.12 -6.72 -1.39
N ARG A 135 -5.81 -5.66 -2.16
CA ARG A 135 -6.78 -4.77 -2.78
C ARG A 135 -6.72 -4.93 -4.30
N ALA A 136 -7.80 -5.45 -4.88
CA ALA A 136 -8.08 -5.39 -6.32
C ALA A 136 -9.31 -4.49 -6.46
N VAL A 137 -9.06 -3.23 -6.83
CA VAL A 137 -10.05 -2.15 -6.70
C VAL A 137 -10.62 -1.82 -8.08
N GLY A 138 -11.93 -1.98 -8.23
CA GLY A 138 -12.67 -1.57 -9.42
C GLY A 138 -12.75 -0.04 -9.55
N PRO A 139 -12.95 0.50 -10.77
CA PRO A 139 -13.07 1.95 -10.98
C PRO A 139 -14.17 2.57 -10.10
N GLY A 140 -13.85 3.70 -9.45
CA GLY A 140 -14.78 4.43 -8.59
C GLY A 140 -14.78 4.00 -7.11
N ASN A 141 -14.17 2.85 -6.79
CA ASN A 141 -14.02 2.38 -5.41
C ASN A 141 -12.75 2.94 -4.76
N TYR A 142 -12.78 3.09 -3.44
CA TYR A 142 -11.65 3.52 -2.62
C TYR A 142 -11.80 3.00 -1.18
N THR A 143 -10.75 3.18 -0.38
CA THR A 143 -10.83 2.97 1.07
C THR A 143 -10.83 4.34 1.74
N GLU A 144 -11.77 4.56 2.66
CA GLU A 144 -11.88 5.82 3.39
C GLU A 144 -10.63 6.07 4.27
N PRO A 145 -10.31 7.32 4.61
CA PRO A 145 -9.23 7.62 5.56
C PRO A 145 -9.43 6.92 6.90
N HIS A 146 -8.41 6.21 7.38
CA HIS A 146 -8.44 5.46 8.64
C HIS A 146 -7.03 5.27 9.21
N TYR A 147 -6.95 4.67 10.41
CA TYR A 147 -5.72 4.20 11.04
C TYR A 147 -5.78 2.68 11.18
N ASP A 148 -4.73 1.98 10.74
CA ASP A 148 -4.71 0.51 10.78
C ASP A 148 -4.70 -0.07 12.20
N ILE A 149 -4.21 0.70 13.19
CA ILE A 149 -4.03 0.22 14.56
C ILE A 149 -5.34 -0.25 15.21
N VAL A 150 -6.49 0.29 14.81
CA VAL A 150 -7.79 -0.12 15.35
C VAL A 150 -8.19 -1.53 14.95
N TYR A 151 -7.62 -2.02 13.85
CA TYR A 151 -7.87 -3.36 13.32
C TYR A 151 -6.75 -4.33 13.72
N MET A 152 -5.52 -3.83 13.85
CA MET A 152 -4.31 -4.66 13.95
C MET A 152 -3.59 -4.55 15.31
N GLY A 153 -3.93 -3.58 16.16
CA GLY A 153 -3.19 -3.23 17.39
C GLY A 153 -3.25 -4.21 18.56
N ARG A 154 -3.93 -5.36 18.43
CA ARG A 154 -4.04 -6.32 19.53
C ARG A 154 -2.70 -7.03 19.75
N GLY A 155 -2.06 -6.76 20.88
CA GLY A 155 -0.87 -7.46 21.37
C GLY A 155 0.42 -6.62 21.32
N SER A 156 0.61 -5.82 20.28
CA SER A 156 1.73 -4.88 20.18
C SER A 156 1.27 -3.58 19.51
N GLN A 157 1.85 -2.47 19.93
CA GLN A 157 1.68 -1.16 19.29
C GLN A 157 2.84 -0.82 18.34
N ARG A 158 3.87 -1.69 18.26
CA ARG A 158 5.02 -1.54 17.38
C ARG A 158 4.75 -2.21 16.03
N ILE A 159 3.68 -1.79 15.37
CA ILE A 159 3.21 -2.36 14.10
C ILE A 159 3.49 -1.39 12.97
N TYR A 160 3.91 -1.92 11.82
CA TYR A 160 4.06 -1.18 10.58
C TYR A 160 3.24 -1.85 9.48
N THR A 161 2.54 -1.05 8.69
CA THR A 161 1.88 -1.50 7.47
C THR A 161 2.84 -1.35 6.29
N MET A 162 3.08 -2.43 5.56
CA MET A 162 3.82 -2.40 4.30
C MET A 162 2.83 -2.38 3.14
N TRP A 163 2.79 -1.27 2.40
CA TRP A 163 1.98 -1.16 1.19
C TRP A 163 2.85 -1.43 -0.06
N VAL A 164 2.55 -2.50 -0.80
CA VAL A 164 3.33 -2.93 -1.96
C VAL A 164 2.47 -2.85 -3.24
N PRO A 165 2.78 -1.94 -4.18
CA PRO A 165 2.08 -1.90 -5.45
C PRO A 165 2.51 -3.05 -6.35
N MET A 166 1.55 -3.85 -6.81
CA MET A 166 1.75 -4.86 -7.87
C MET A 166 1.40 -4.32 -9.26
N SER A 167 1.18 -3.01 -9.38
CA SER A 167 0.85 -2.29 -10.61
C SER A 167 1.67 -1.02 -10.70
N ARG A 168 1.81 -0.47 -11.90
CA ARG A 168 2.24 0.93 -12.03
C ARG A 168 1.16 1.83 -11.43
N ILE A 169 1.54 2.61 -10.43
CA ILE A 169 0.66 3.57 -9.76
C ILE A 169 0.74 4.91 -10.46
N THR A 170 -0.43 5.46 -10.77
CA THR A 170 -0.62 6.81 -11.32
C THR A 170 -1.82 7.41 -10.63
N TYR A 171 -1.99 8.73 -10.71
CA TYR A 171 -3.16 9.39 -10.14
C TYR A 171 -4.49 8.88 -10.70
N ASP A 172 -4.53 8.43 -11.96
CA ASP A 172 -5.73 7.87 -12.59
C ASP A 172 -6.06 6.45 -12.12
N VAL A 173 -5.05 5.68 -11.68
CA VAL A 173 -5.22 4.31 -11.14
C VAL A 173 -5.63 4.35 -9.67
N GLY A 174 -5.28 5.43 -8.96
CA GLY A 174 -5.33 5.48 -7.50
C GLY A 174 -4.10 4.85 -6.86
N GLY A 175 -3.91 5.12 -5.57
CA GLY A 175 -2.75 4.68 -4.80
C GLY A 175 -2.94 4.96 -3.31
N LEU A 176 -1.84 5.15 -2.61
CA LEU A 176 -1.85 5.52 -1.20
C LEU A 176 -1.68 7.04 -1.05
N MET A 177 -2.53 7.65 -0.22
CA MET A 177 -2.39 9.03 0.23
C MET A 177 -2.23 9.01 1.75
N ILE A 178 -1.30 9.81 2.27
CA ILE A 178 -1.02 9.92 3.70
C ILE A 178 -1.27 11.37 4.11
N LEU A 179 -2.00 11.56 5.21
CA LEU A 179 -2.09 12.87 5.85
C LEU A 179 -0.79 13.13 6.63
N GLU A 180 0.02 14.05 6.14
CA GLU A 180 1.33 14.38 6.73
C GLU A 180 1.21 14.71 8.22
N GLY A 181 2.05 14.09 9.06
CA GLY A 181 2.10 14.31 10.50
C GLY A 181 0.92 13.75 11.29
N SER A 182 -0.03 13.04 10.65
CA SER A 182 -1.24 12.54 11.31
C SER A 182 -0.93 11.57 12.45
N HIS A 183 0.15 10.81 12.39
CA HIS A 183 0.62 9.91 13.45
C HIS A 183 0.95 10.62 14.77
N ARG A 184 1.05 11.96 14.77
CA ARG A 184 1.23 12.81 15.96
C ARG A 184 -0.01 13.61 16.37
N LEU A 185 -1.11 13.49 15.64
CA LEU A 185 -2.34 14.22 15.98
C LEU A 185 -3.09 13.50 17.10
N ASP A 186 -2.91 13.97 18.33
CA ASP A 186 -3.52 13.35 19.52
C ASP A 186 -5.04 13.35 19.49
N GLU A 187 -5.67 14.38 18.91
CA GLU A 187 -7.12 14.43 18.71
C GLU A 187 -7.60 13.24 17.86
N LEU A 188 -6.97 13.01 16.70
CA LEU A 188 -7.30 11.85 15.86
C LEU A 188 -7.03 10.55 16.62
N LYS A 189 -5.85 10.38 17.21
CA LYS A 189 -5.49 9.16 17.94
C LYS A 189 -6.47 8.83 19.06
N SER A 190 -7.00 9.84 19.76
CA SER A 190 -7.99 9.65 20.81
C SER A 190 -9.31 9.05 20.32
N THR A 191 -9.66 9.27 19.04
CA THR A 191 -10.88 8.73 18.40
C THR A 191 -10.71 7.29 17.90
N TYR A 192 -9.47 6.85 17.65
CA TYR A 192 -9.16 5.52 17.13
C TYR A 192 -8.94 4.47 18.24
N GLY A 193 -9.02 4.85 19.51
CA GLY A 193 -8.81 3.95 20.64
C GLY A 193 -7.31 3.65 20.87
N THR A 194 -6.94 3.49 22.14
CA THR A 194 -5.58 3.16 22.58
C THR A 194 -5.35 1.67 22.64
#